data_AF-A0ABD2MZU8-F1
#
_entry.id   AF-A0ABD2MZU8-F1
#
_cell.length_a   1.000
_cell.length_b   1.000
_cell.length_c   1.000
_cell.angle_alpha   90.00
_cell.angle_beta   90.00
_cell.angle_gamma   90.00
#
_symmetry.space_group_name_H-M   'P 1'
#
loop_
_entity.id
_entity.type
_entity.pdbx_description
1 polymer ?
#
loop_
_entity_poly.entity_id
_entity_poly.type
_entity_poly.pdbx_seq_one_letter_code
_entity_poly.pdbx_strand_id
1 'polypeptide(L)'
;MRRLRNNPLELELSIDSLNAEPDVLCLTEHWLVEEKLDFIRVENYRMVSCFSRESTVLGGSCILVKKGDRDFQEDTAIREMSIESEIEVFCVTNTTGKLVILCAYRTGLEDFKTFISGMDRVLGALFNKFHNYRVRRRAKRSSFTVVWITRGIRVYCKNKRDLYEWVRSGWVSEEYYKKYVKILKQVIEKAKIISNQSFMSGAKNRVKATWSLIKQITDQKDRNAHPLFHSFPDRAEKDQLNEDNSFFVNICPDVDKINSMHSTNIKVCAFSLFFEPKVQQNIVK
;
A
#
# COMPACT_ATOMS: atom_id res chain seq x y z
N MET A 1 -23.86 6.04 15.88
CA MET A 1 -23.43 4.66 16.16
C MET A 1 -24.57 3.92 16.87
N ARG A 2 -25.03 2.77 16.38
CA ARG A 2 -26.06 1.97 17.07
C ARG A 2 -25.38 1.03 18.07
N ARG A 3 -25.49 1.40 19.35
CA ARG A 3 -25.59 0.61 20.59
C ARG A 3 -25.31 -0.91 20.46
N LEU A 4 -24.11 -1.37 20.79
CA LEU A 4 -23.85 -2.79 21.07
C LEU A 4 -24.65 -3.30 22.29
N ARG A 5 -24.90 -2.41 23.25
CA ARG A 5 -25.62 -2.71 24.51
C ARG A 5 -27.02 -3.32 24.32
N ASN A 6 -27.63 -3.17 23.14
CA ASN A 6 -29.01 -3.60 22.90
C ASN A 6 -29.18 -4.76 21.93
N ASN A 7 -28.14 -5.27 21.24
CA ASN A 7 -28.37 -6.35 20.29
C ASN A 7 -27.10 -7.13 19.86
N PRO A 8 -26.52 -8.01 20.71
CA PRO A 8 -25.48 -8.94 20.27
C PRO A 8 -25.92 -9.79 19.06
N LEU A 9 -27.22 -10.05 18.91
CA LEU A 9 -27.80 -10.72 17.75
C LEU A 9 -27.62 -9.93 16.44
N GLU A 10 -27.66 -8.59 16.47
CA GLU A 10 -27.38 -7.78 15.28
C GLU A 10 -25.91 -7.86 14.86
N LEU A 11 -24.99 -7.97 15.83
CA LEU A 11 -23.57 -8.17 15.53
C LEU A 11 -23.36 -9.54 14.87
N GLU A 12 -23.96 -10.60 15.43
CA GLU A 12 -23.91 -11.95 14.84
C GLU A 12 -24.52 -11.99 13.44
N LEU A 13 -25.74 -11.46 13.26
CA LEU A 13 -26.38 -11.36 11.94
C LEU A 13 -25.55 -10.55 10.94
N SER A 14 -24.86 -9.50 11.41
CA SER A 14 -23.98 -8.70 10.54
C SER A 14 -22.76 -9.48 10.12
N ILE A 15 -22.16 -10.29 11.01
CA ILE A 15 -21.02 -11.16 10.70
C ILE A 15 -21.44 -12.29 9.77
N ASP A 16 -22.59 -12.92 10.02
CA ASP A 16 -23.15 -13.99 9.18
C ASP A 16 -23.51 -13.51 7.77
N SER A 17 -23.88 -12.25 7.64
CA SER A 17 -24.16 -11.63 6.34
C SER A 17 -22.90 -11.37 5.49
N LEU A 18 -21.70 -11.57 6.05
CA LEU A 18 -20.45 -11.35 5.34
C LEU A 18 -20.15 -12.50 4.38
N ASN A 19 -19.68 -12.15 3.18
CA ASN A 19 -19.20 -13.14 2.19
C ASN A 19 -17.92 -13.87 2.62
N ALA A 20 -17.26 -13.40 3.69
CA ALA A 20 -16.08 -14.01 4.27
C ALA A 20 -16.04 -13.74 5.78
N GLU A 21 -15.72 -14.78 6.56
CA GLU A 21 -15.53 -14.67 8.01
C GLU A 21 -14.20 -13.96 8.32
N PRO A 22 -14.20 -12.81 9.03
CA PRO A 22 -12.98 -12.10 9.37
C PRO A 22 -12.13 -12.88 10.38
N ASP A 23 -10.80 -12.79 10.30
CA ASP A 23 -9.91 -13.42 11.28
C ASP A 23 -9.85 -12.66 12.61
N VAL A 24 -9.99 -11.33 12.54
CA VAL A 24 -9.92 -10.39 13.67
C VAL A 24 -11.07 -9.39 13.58
N LEU A 25 -11.77 -9.18 14.69
CA LEU A 25 -12.83 -8.18 14.86
C LEU A 25 -12.38 -7.15 15.88
N CYS A 26 -12.42 -5.87 15.51
CA CYS A 26 -12.19 -4.76 16.42
C CYS A 26 -13.53 -4.07 16.69
N LEU A 27 -13.98 -4.09 17.94
CA LEU A 27 -15.21 -3.45 18.38
C LEU A 27 -14.86 -2.24 19.25
N THR A 28 -15.39 -1.07 18.89
CA THR A 28 -15.32 0.14 19.71
C THR A 28 -16.71 0.48 20.21
N GLU A 29 -16.80 1.17 21.35
CA GLU A 29 -18.05 1.59 21.99
C GLU A 29 -18.97 0.43 22.44
N HIS A 30 -18.45 -0.57 23.16
CA HIS A 30 -19.28 -1.67 23.68
C HIS A 30 -20.13 -1.30 24.90
N TRP A 31 -19.74 -0.29 25.69
CA TRP A 31 -20.48 0.28 26.83
C TRP A 31 -20.80 -0.73 27.94
N LEU A 32 -19.91 -1.70 28.12
CA LEU A 32 -19.98 -2.70 29.17
C LEU A 32 -18.88 -2.40 30.19
N VAL A 33 -19.19 -2.69 31.44
CA VAL A 33 -18.20 -2.78 32.52
C VAL A 33 -17.52 -4.13 32.46
N GLU A 34 -16.36 -4.26 33.10
CA GLU A 34 -15.50 -5.44 32.98
C GLU A 34 -16.22 -6.74 33.39
N GLU A 35 -17.06 -6.68 34.42
CA GLU A 35 -17.83 -7.84 34.91
C GLU A 35 -18.94 -8.29 33.93
N LYS A 36 -19.24 -7.46 32.93
CA LYS A 36 -20.25 -7.71 31.91
C LYS A 36 -19.64 -8.07 30.55
N LEU A 37 -18.32 -8.22 30.45
CA LEU A 37 -17.67 -8.58 29.18
C LEU A 37 -18.04 -9.97 28.68
N ASP A 38 -18.46 -10.86 29.58
CA ASP A 38 -18.99 -12.18 29.23
C ASP A 38 -20.25 -12.13 28.34
N PHE A 39 -20.91 -10.98 28.22
CA PHE A 39 -22.03 -10.78 27.30
C PHE A 39 -21.59 -10.52 25.85
N ILE A 40 -20.32 -10.17 25.61
CA ILE A 40 -19.75 -10.09 24.25
C ILE A 40 -19.30 -11.50 23.86
N ARG A 41 -20.27 -12.36 23.55
CA ARG A 41 -20.02 -13.67 22.96
C ARG A 41 -20.44 -13.60 21.51
N VAL A 42 -19.45 -13.75 20.64
CA VAL A 42 -19.66 -13.94 19.20
C VAL A 42 -19.24 -15.37 18.90
N GLU A 43 -20.13 -16.14 18.28
CA GLU A 43 -19.81 -17.51 17.87
C GLU A 43 -18.53 -17.57 17.03
N ASN A 44 -17.69 -18.60 17.22
CA ASN A 44 -16.39 -18.75 16.55
C ASN A 44 -15.29 -17.73 16.88
N TYR A 45 -15.52 -16.74 17.75
CA TYR A 45 -14.48 -15.79 18.19
C TYR A 45 -14.17 -15.87 19.68
N ARG A 46 -12.92 -15.55 20.06
CA ARG A 46 -12.45 -15.38 21.43
C ARG A 46 -11.99 -13.94 21.63
N MET A 47 -12.24 -13.38 22.82
CA MET A 47 -11.69 -12.08 23.20
C MET A 47 -10.20 -12.20 23.50
N VAL A 48 -9.41 -11.24 22.99
CA VAL A 48 -7.96 -11.19 23.19
C VAL A 48 -7.55 -9.99 24.00
N SER A 49 -8.15 -8.84 23.72
CA SER A 49 -7.86 -7.57 24.39
C SER A 49 -9.17 -6.85 24.62
N CYS A 50 -9.33 -6.22 25.78
CA CYS A 50 -10.51 -5.46 26.11
C CYS A 50 -10.17 -4.30 27.05
N PHE A 51 -10.96 -3.25 26.95
CA PHE A 51 -10.94 -2.12 27.86
C PHE A 51 -12.34 -1.64 28.11
N SER A 52 -12.70 -1.66 29.38
CA SER A 52 -13.92 -1.07 29.88
C SER A 52 -13.55 0.22 30.59
N ARG A 53 -14.35 1.26 30.41
CA ARG A 53 -14.20 2.50 31.18
C ARG A 53 -14.65 2.27 32.62
N GLU A 54 -13.94 2.85 33.57
CA GLU A 54 -14.27 2.74 35.00
C GLU A 54 -15.18 3.88 35.46
N SER A 55 -14.92 5.11 34.98
CA SER A 55 -15.58 6.31 35.49
C SER A 55 -16.80 6.74 34.68
N THR A 56 -16.84 6.42 33.37
CA THR A 56 -17.96 6.76 32.49
C THR A 56 -18.63 5.52 31.90
N VAL A 57 -19.97 5.50 31.90
CA VAL A 57 -20.77 4.34 31.44
C VAL A 57 -20.79 4.18 29.91
N LEU A 58 -20.22 5.14 29.18
CA LEU A 58 -20.24 5.22 27.72
C LEU A 58 -18.82 5.07 27.20
N GLY A 59 -18.56 4.07 26.37
CA GLY A 59 -17.26 3.81 25.76
C GLY A 59 -16.81 2.35 25.95
N GLY A 60 -15.50 2.12 25.85
CA GLY A 60 -14.94 0.78 25.96
C GLY A 60 -14.87 0.08 24.61
N SER A 61 -13.87 -0.76 24.44
CA SER A 61 -13.51 -1.38 23.17
C SER A 61 -12.86 -2.74 23.39
N CYS A 62 -12.96 -3.64 22.42
CA CYS A 62 -12.35 -4.96 22.48
C CYS A 62 -11.90 -5.49 21.12
N ILE A 63 -10.97 -6.45 21.15
CA ILE A 63 -10.50 -7.19 19.99
C ILE A 63 -10.84 -8.66 20.19
N LEU A 64 -11.55 -9.23 19.22
CA LEU A 64 -11.88 -10.64 19.15
C LEU A 64 -11.11 -11.28 17.98
N VAL A 65 -10.66 -12.52 18.15
CA VAL A 65 -9.99 -13.31 17.10
C VAL A 65 -10.65 -14.67 16.96
N LYS A 66 -10.55 -15.31 15.79
CA LYS A 66 -11.15 -16.62 15.57
C LYS A 66 -10.65 -17.64 16.61
N LYS A 67 -11.53 -18.49 17.18
CA LYS A 67 -11.23 -19.42 18.31
C LYS A 67 -10.10 -20.42 18.00
N GLY A 68 -9.77 -20.65 16.74
CA GLY A 68 -8.64 -21.48 16.31
C GLY A 68 -7.30 -20.74 16.22
N ASP A 69 -7.31 -19.41 16.19
CA ASP A 69 -6.11 -18.59 16.04
C ASP A 69 -5.51 -18.25 17.42
N ARG A 70 -4.36 -18.88 17.69
CA ARG A 70 -3.54 -18.65 18.89
C ARG A 70 -2.32 -17.77 18.61
N ASP A 71 -2.12 -17.35 17.35
CA ASP A 71 -0.98 -16.53 16.95
C ASP A 71 -1.13 -15.12 17.54
N PHE A 72 -2.36 -14.61 17.68
CA PHE A 72 -2.60 -13.27 18.23
C PHE A 72 -2.58 -13.21 19.77
N GLN A 73 -1.78 -12.27 20.28
CA GLN A 73 -1.62 -11.94 21.68
C GLN A 73 -1.77 -10.43 21.88
N GLU A 74 -2.35 -10.04 23.01
CA GLU A 74 -2.45 -8.64 23.42
C GLU A 74 -1.08 -8.04 23.72
N ASP A 75 -0.89 -6.78 23.31
CA ASP A 75 0.22 -5.96 23.74
C ASP A 75 -0.22 -5.09 24.94
N THR A 76 -0.08 -5.64 26.15
CA THR A 76 -0.55 -4.99 27.38
C THR A 76 0.08 -3.62 27.60
N ALA A 77 1.36 -3.47 27.23
CA ALA A 77 2.08 -2.20 27.34
C ALA A 77 1.41 -1.10 26.50
N ILE A 78 0.88 -1.43 25.32
CA ILE A 78 0.12 -0.47 24.50
C ILE A 78 -1.25 -0.20 25.12
N ARG A 79 -1.95 -1.22 25.61
CA ARG A 79 -3.25 -1.03 26.29
C ARG A 79 -3.13 -0.07 27.47
N GLU A 80 -2.07 -0.20 28.27
CA GLU A 80 -1.77 0.64 29.44
C GLU A 80 -1.48 2.11 29.07
N MET A 81 -1.28 2.44 27.79
CA MET A 81 -1.20 3.82 27.32
C MET A 81 -2.58 4.44 27.06
N SER A 82 -3.67 3.68 27.23
CA SER A 82 -5.02 4.21 27.16
C SER A 82 -5.25 5.20 28.29
N ILE A 83 -5.83 6.34 27.94
CA ILE A 83 -6.25 7.37 28.89
C ILE A 83 -7.75 7.57 28.65
N GLU A 84 -8.55 7.22 29.66
CA GLU A 84 -10.01 7.34 29.57
C GLU A 84 -10.38 8.77 29.16
N SER A 85 -11.36 8.90 28.25
CA SER A 85 -11.82 10.18 27.71
C SER A 85 -10.81 10.97 26.85
N GLU A 86 -9.59 10.48 26.62
CA GLU A 86 -8.62 11.07 25.69
C GLU A 86 -8.34 10.17 24.49
N ILE A 87 -7.79 8.98 24.76
CA ILE A 87 -7.37 8.01 23.75
C ILE A 87 -7.53 6.59 24.30
N GLU A 88 -8.35 5.79 23.62
CA GLU A 88 -8.56 4.38 23.95
C GLU A 88 -7.82 3.53 22.92
N VAL A 89 -6.79 2.80 23.35
CA VAL A 89 -5.89 2.06 22.44
C VAL A 89 -5.75 0.59 22.82
N PHE A 90 -5.84 -0.26 21.81
CA PHE A 90 -5.74 -1.71 21.93
C PHE A 90 -4.85 -2.21 20.84
N CYS A 91 -3.96 -3.12 21.20
CA CYS A 91 -3.03 -3.68 20.25
C CYS A 91 -3.00 -5.18 20.42
N VAL A 92 -3.21 -5.89 19.32
CA VAL A 92 -2.85 -7.31 19.24
C VAL A 92 -1.74 -7.48 18.22
N THR A 93 -0.83 -8.38 18.55
CA THR A 93 0.27 -8.74 17.67
C THR A 93 0.27 -10.23 17.48
N ASN A 94 0.63 -10.66 16.28
CA ASN A 94 0.80 -12.08 16.05
C ASN A 94 2.16 -12.55 16.62
N THR A 95 2.31 -13.84 16.95
CA THR A 95 3.48 -14.38 17.67
C THR A 95 4.75 -14.21 16.84
N THR A 96 4.61 -14.11 15.52
CA THR A 96 5.74 -13.81 14.63
C THR A 96 6.17 -12.33 14.62
N GLY A 97 5.43 -11.42 15.26
CA GLY A 97 5.68 -9.98 15.32
C GLY A 97 5.59 -9.26 13.97
N LYS A 98 5.01 -9.90 12.95
CA LYS A 98 4.95 -9.38 11.57
C LYS A 98 3.70 -8.59 11.27
N LEU A 99 2.65 -8.80 12.06
CA LEU A 99 1.38 -8.10 11.95
C LEU A 99 1.03 -7.51 13.30
N VAL A 100 0.87 -6.19 13.31
CA VAL A 100 0.40 -5.41 14.45
C VAL A 100 -0.97 -4.86 14.07
N ILE A 101 -1.97 -5.14 14.88
CA ILE A 101 -3.32 -4.60 14.72
C ILE A 101 -3.55 -3.65 15.88
N LEU A 102 -3.52 -2.36 15.58
CA LEU A 102 -3.82 -1.28 16.51
C LEU A 102 -5.25 -0.80 16.27
N CYS A 103 -6.08 -0.85 17.30
CA CYS A 103 -7.35 -0.16 17.35
C CYS A 103 -7.17 1.07 18.26
N ALA A 104 -7.54 2.24 17.75
CA ALA A 104 -7.48 3.48 18.50
C ALA A 104 -8.78 4.24 18.32
N TYR A 105 -9.38 4.66 19.43
CA TYR A 105 -10.64 5.39 19.44
C TYR A 105 -10.46 6.75 20.15
N ARG A 106 -10.99 7.80 19.51
CA ARG A 106 -11.05 9.16 20.05
C ARG A 106 -12.46 9.40 20.59
N THR A 107 -12.55 9.71 21.87
CA THR A 107 -13.80 9.91 22.63
C THR A 107 -14.54 11.21 22.29
N GLY A 108 -13.86 12.18 21.65
CA GLY A 108 -14.45 13.42 21.14
C GLY A 108 -14.71 14.52 22.18
N LEU A 109 -14.41 14.29 23.47
CA LEU A 109 -14.63 15.26 24.55
C LEU A 109 -13.44 16.23 24.74
N GLU A 110 -12.23 15.77 24.43
CA GLU A 110 -10.97 16.49 24.69
C GLU A 110 -10.34 17.15 23.45
N ASP A 111 -9.39 18.05 23.70
CA ASP A 111 -8.65 18.77 22.66
C ASP A 111 -7.93 17.80 21.71
N PHE A 112 -7.94 18.13 20.42
CA PHE A 112 -7.33 17.30 19.38
C PHE A 112 -5.83 17.12 19.60
N LYS A 113 -5.13 18.09 20.18
CA LYS A 113 -3.69 17.98 20.44
C LYS A 113 -3.37 16.89 21.45
N THR A 114 -4.21 16.74 22.49
CA THR A 114 -4.05 15.70 23.50
C THR A 114 -4.14 14.32 22.86
N PHE A 115 -5.15 14.10 22.01
CA PHE A 115 -5.28 12.86 21.24
C PHE A 115 -4.07 12.60 20.33
N ILE A 116 -3.60 13.61 19.59
CA ILE A 116 -2.42 13.46 18.71
C ILE A 116 -1.15 13.16 19.50
N SER A 117 -0.95 13.78 20.67
CA SER A 117 0.18 13.48 21.53
C SER A 117 0.11 12.04 22.07
N GLY A 118 -1.07 11.56 22.46
CA GLY A 118 -1.28 10.16 22.82
C GLY A 118 -0.97 9.21 21.67
N MET A 119 -1.44 9.52 20.46
CA MET A 119 -1.19 8.73 19.26
C MET A 119 0.32 8.68 18.93
N ASP A 120 1.03 9.80 19.03
CA ASP A 120 2.49 9.86 18.80
C ASP A 120 3.25 8.96 19.77
N ARG A 121 2.88 8.97 21.06
CA ARG A 121 3.46 8.08 22.07
C ARG A 121 3.24 6.61 21.74
N VAL A 122 2.02 6.23 21.36
CA VAL A 122 1.67 4.85 20.99
C VAL A 122 2.43 4.40 19.75
N LEU A 123 2.46 5.23 18.70
CA LEU A 123 3.18 4.92 17.47
C LEU A 123 4.70 4.85 17.69
N GLY A 124 5.26 5.74 18.51
CA GLY A 124 6.66 5.70 18.91
C GLY A 124 7.03 4.41 19.66
N ALA A 125 6.17 3.96 20.58
CA ALA A 125 6.35 2.70 21.28
C ALA A 125 6.30 1.50 20.34
N LEU A 126 5.32 1.45 19.42
CA LEU A 126 5.22 0.40 18.41
C LEU A 126 6.43 0.41 17.47
N PHE A 127 6.86 1.58 17.02
CA PHE A 127 8.04 1.70 16.18
C PHE A 127 9.27 1.16 16.89
N ASN A 128 9.53 1.59 18.12
CA ASN A 128 10.67 1.12 18.90
C ASN A 128 10.60 -0.39 19.18
N LYS A 129 9.41 -0.95 19.40
CA LYS A 129 9.23 -2.39 19.62
C LYS A 129 9.43 -3.23 18.35
N PHE A 130 8.95 -2.74 17.21
CA PHE A 130 8.87 -3.53 15.97
C PHE A 130 9.81 -3.09 14.84
N HIS A 131 10.63 -2.04 15.00
CA HIS A 131 11.52 -1.52 13.94
C HIS A 131 12.48 -2.56 13.37
N ASN A 132 12.85 -3.59 14.14
CA ASN A 132 13.72 -4.67 13.70
C ASN A 132 13.01 -5.76 12.87
N TYR A 133 11.68 -5.77 12.82
CA TYR A 133 10.90 -6.67 11.97
C TYR A 133 10.92 -6.17 10.52
N ARG A 134 12.03 -6.41 9.82
CA ARG A 134 12.11 -6.17 8.39
C ARG A 134 11.14 -7.09 7.66
N VAL A 135 10.11 -6.52 7.02
CA VAL A 135 9.37 -7.20 5.96
C VAL A 135 10.41 -7.65 4.94
N ARG A 136 10.62 -8.97 4.81
CA ARG A 136 11.50 -9.51 3.77
C ARG A 136 10.98 -8.98 2.45
N ARG A 137 11.65 -7.98 1.86
CA ARG A 137 11.37 -7.55 0.50
C ARG A 137 11.46 -8.83 -0.32
N ARG A 138 10.34 -9.23 -0.94
CA ARG A 138 10.28 -10.39 -1.82
C ARG A 138 11.51 -10.29 -2.72
N ALA A 139 12.40 -11.29 -2.67
CA ALA A 139 13.61 -11.29 -3.47
C ALA A 139 13.22 -10.83 -4.88
N LYS A 140 13.87 -9.78 -5.40
CA LYS A 140 13.58 -9.31 -6.76
C LYS A 140 13.65 -10.56 -7.63
N ARG A 141 12.50 -10.97 -8.20
CA ARG A 141 12.48 -12.02 -9.23
C ARG A 141 13.60 -11.64 -10.19
N SER A 142 14.54 -12.56 -10.46
CA SER A 142 15.66 -12.28 -11.36
C SER A 142 15.09 -11.55 -12.55
N SER A 143 15.48 -10.28 -12.75
CA SER A 143 14.96 -9.51 -13.86
C SER A 143 15.37 -10.28 -15.10
N PHE A 144 14.40 -10.92 -15.76
CA PHE A 144 14.68 -11.67 -16.98
C PHE A 144 15.08 -10.63 -18.01
N THR A 145 16.38 -10.49 -18.21
CA THR A 145 16.96 -9.51 -19.13
C THR A 145 16.72 -10.01 -20.55
N VAL A 146 16.11 -9.18 -21.38
CA VAL A 146 15.96 -9.46 -22.81
C VAL A 146 17.35 -9.48 -23.45
N VAL A 147 17.90 -10.68 -23.67
CA VAL A 147 19.25 -10.88 -24.25
C VAL A 147 19.15 -10.85 -25.78
N TRP A 148 19.24 -9.66 -26.37
CA TRP A 148 19.32 -9.49 -27.83
C TRP A 148 20.75 -9.61 -28.37
N ILE A 149 21.77 -9.57 -27.50
CA ILE A 149 23.18 -9.63 -27.88
C ILE A 149 23.63 -11.09 -28.05
N THR A 150 23.62 -11.56 -29.29
CA THR A 150 24.08 -12.91 -29.65
C THR A 150 25.61 -12.98 -29.74
N ARG A 151 26.16 -14.21 -29.72
CA ARG A 151 27.59 -14.47 -29.97
C ARG A 151 28.03 -13.87 -31.31
N GLY A 152 27.21 -14.01 -32.35
CA GLY A 152 27.45 -13.44 -33.67
C GLY A 152 27.62 -11.92 -33.60
N ILE A 153 26.68 -11.20 -32.96
CA ILE A 153 26.77 -9.74 -32.81
C ILE A 153 28.06 -9.32 -32.08
N ARG A 154 28.49 -10.06 -31.05
CA ARG A 154 29.76 -9.78 -30.37
C ARG A 154 30.96 -9.93 -31.31
N VAL A 155 30.97 -10.98 -32.14
CA VAL A 155 32.01 -11.19 -33.16
C VAL A 155 31.98 -10.06 -34.18
N TYR A 156 30.81 -9.69 -34.70
CA TYR A 156 30.69 -8.57 -35.65
C TYR A 156 31.16 -7.24 -35.04
N CYS A 157 30.87 -6.97 -33.76
CA CYS A 157 31.36 -5.78 -33.06
C CYS A 157 32.87 -5.81 -32.82
N LYS A 158 33.48 -6.99 -32.65
CA LYS A 158 34.93 -7.15 -32.61
C LYS A 158 35.53 -6.84 -33.98
N ASN A 159 35.06 -7.53 -35.02
CA ASN A 159 35.50 -7.30 -36.40
C ASN A 159 35.30 -5.84 -36.86
N LYS A 160 34.28 -5.13 -36.36
CA LYS A 160 34.11 -3.68 -36.61
C LYS A 160 35.30 -2.86 -36.11
N ARG A 161 35.83 -3.19 -34.93
CA ARG A 161 36.99 -2.53 -34.33
C ARG A 161 38.25 -2.84 -35.13
N ASP A 162 38.45 -4.11 -35.43
CA ASP A 162 39.60 -4.59 -36.22
C ASP A 162 39.60 -3.94 -37.62
N LEU A 163 38.43 -3.86 -38.29
CA LEU A 163 38.28 -3.20 -39.59
C LEU A 163 38.57 -1.70 -39.53
N TYR A 164 38.21 -1.03 -38.43
CA TYR A 164 38.52 0.39 -38.27
C TYR A 164 40.03 0.63 -38.15
N GLU A 165 40.74 -0.26 -37.45
CA GLU A 165 42.21 -0.23 -37.39
C GLU A 165 42.83 -0.48 -38.76
N TRP A 166 42.32 -1.46 -39.52
CA TRP A 166 42.81 -1.76 -40.87
C TRP A 166 42.56 -0.63 -41.88
N VAL A 167 41.45 0.10 -41.75
CA VAL A 167 41.22 1.34 -42.53
C VAL A 167 42.26 2.39 -42.19
N ARG A 168 42.57 2.60 -40.91
CA ARG A 168 43.60 3.57 -40.49
C ARG A 168 44.99 3.19 -40.98
N SER A 169 45.28 1.90 -41.08
CA SER A 169 46.54 1.38 -41.59
C SER A 169 46.58 1.26 -43.12
N GLY A 170 45.50 1.61 -43.83
CA GLY A 170 45.44 1.61 -45.31
C GLY A 170 45.19 0.25 -45.96
N TRP A 171 44.95 -0.81 -45.19
CA TRP A 171 44.74 -2.18 -45.71
C TRP A 171 43.32 -2.42 -46.24
N VAL A 172 42.36 -1.58 -45.82
CA VAL A 172 40.95 -1.72 -46.16
C VAL A 172 40.39 -0.35 -46.57
N SER A 173 39.53 -0.33 -47.59
CA SER A 173 38.90 0.91 -48.03
C SER A 173 37.86 1.41 -47.02
N GLU A 174 37.74 2.74 -46.90
CA GLU A 174 36.73 3.37 -46.05
C GLU A 174 35.30 2.99 -46.47
N GLU A 175 35.08 2.80 -47.77
CA GLU A 175 33.80 2.38 -48.33
C GLU A 175 33.38 0.98 -47.84
N TYR A 176 34.33 0.04 -47.79
CA TYR A 176 34.09 -1.29 -47.26
C TYR A 176 33.69 -1.25 -45.78
N TYR A 177 34.40 -0.45 -44.97
CA TYR A 177 34.05 -0.25 -43.56
C TYR A 177 32.66 0.36 -43.38
N LYS A 178 32.31 1.39 -44.15
CA LYS A 178 30.97 2.01 -44.12
C LYS A 178 29.87 1.00 -44.46
N LYS A 179 30.08 0.17 -45.49
CA LYS A 179 29.15 -0.92 -45.85
C LYS A 179 28.99 -1.93 -44.72
N TYR A 180 30.10 -2.32 -44.09
CA TYR A 180 30.10 -3.24 -42.95
C TYR A 180 29.31 -2.68 -41.75
N VAL A 181 29.56 -1.42 -41.38
CA VAL A 181 28.84 -0.74 -40.28
C VAL A 181 27.34 -0.68 -40.56
N LYS A 182 26.94 -0.40 -41.81
CA LYS A 182 25.52 -0.38 -42.23
C LYS A 182 24.86 -1.75 -42.02
N ILE A 183 25.51 -2.82 -42.46
CA ILE A 183 25.00 -4.20 -42.29
C ILE A 183 24.90 -4.54 -40.80
N LEU A 184 25.92 -4.24 -40.00
CA LEU A 184 25.91 -4.50 -38.56
C LEU A 184 24.76 -3.76 -37.85
N LYS A 185 24.50 -2.51 -38.22
CA LYS A 185 23.36 -1.75 -37.68
C LYS A 185 22.02 -2.44 -37.96
N GLN A 186 21.80 -2.89 -39.20
CA GLN A 186 20.60 -3.63 -39.58
C GLN A 186 20.45 -4.96 -38.82
N VAL A 187 21.54 -5.69 -38.64
CA VAL A 187 21.56 -6.95 -37.87
C VAL A 187 21.19 -6.70 -36.41
N ILE A 188 21.72 -5.65 -35.79
CA ILE A 188 21.40 -5.27 -34.41
C ILE A 188 19.93 -4.88 -34.25
N GLU A 189 19.39 -4.08 -35.18
CA GLU A 189 17.99 -3.67 -35.17
C GLU A 189 17.05 -4.88 -35.25
N LYS A 190 17.30 -5.80 -36.19
CA LYS A 190 16.50 -7.03 -36.32
C LYS A 190 16.60 -7.92 -35.08
N ALA A 191 17.80 -8.08 -34.51
CA ALA A 191 17.99 -8.89 -33.30
C ALA A 191 17.22 -8.34 -32.09
N LYS A 192 17.18 -7.02 -31.91
CA LYS A 192 16.37 -6.36 -30.87
C LYS A 192 14.88 -6.64 -31.06
N ILE A 193 14.38 -6.50 -32.29
CA ILE A 193 12.97 -6.76 -32.62
C ILE A 193 12.59 -8.21 -32.30
N ILE A 194 13.37 -9.18 -32.79
CA ILE A 194 13.11 -10.61 -32.57
C ILE A 194 13.13 -10.96 -31.08
N SER A 195 14.10 -10.41 -30.33
CA SER A 195 14.21 -10.64 -28.90
C SER A 195 13.00 -10.10 -28.14
N ASN A 196 12.55 -8.88 -28.47
CA ASN A 196 11.35 -8.28 -27.88
C ASN A 196 10.08 -9.05 -28.25
N GLN A 197 9.93 -9.49 -29.50
CA GLN A 197 8.79 -10.29 -29.96
C GLN A 197 8.73 -11.64 -29.23
N SER A 198 9.87 -12.32 -29.08
CA SER A 198 9.98 -13.57 -28.33
C SER A 198 9.62 -13.37 -26.85
N PHE A 199 10.05 -12.25 -26.26
CA PHE A 199 9.70 -11.89 -24.88
C PHE A 199 8.20 -11.67 -24.68
N MET A 200 7.55 -10.92 -25.58
CA MET A 200 6.12 -10.65 -25.49
C MET A 200 5.27 -11.91 -25.73
N SER A 201 5.67 -12.75 -26.69
CA SER A 201 4.93 -13.98 -27.04
C SER A 201 5.04 -15.07 -25.98
N GLY A 202 6.20 -15.21 -25.32
CA GLY A 202 6.41 -16.15 -24.22
C GLY A 202 5.81 -15.73 -22.87
N ALA A 203 5.28 -14.52 -22.74
CA ALA A 203 4.76 -14.00 -21.47
C ALA A 203 3.31 -14.46 -21.20
N LYS A 204 3.06 -14.97 -19.98
CA LYS A 204 1.70 -15.31 -19.50
C LYS A 204 0.76 -14.11 -19.50
N ASN A 205 1.28 -12.92 -19.24
CA ASN A 205 0.53 -11.66 -19.33
C ASN A 205 1.27 -10.70 -20.28
N ARG A 206 0.74 -10.58 -21.50
CA ARG A 206 1.33 -9.79 -22.58
C ARG A 206 1.31 -8.29 -22.29
N VAL A 207 0.20 -7.77 -21.75
CA VAL A 207 0.06 -6.35 -21.39
C VAL A 207 1.13 -5.95 -20.38
N LYS A 208 1.32 -6.75 -19.33
CA LYS A 208 2.34 -6.50 -18.31
C LYS A 208 3.76 -6.62 -18.86
N ALA A 209 4.01 -7.57 -19.77
CA ALA A 209 5.30 -7.72 -20.43
C ALA A 209 5.63 -6.50 -21.31
N THR A 210 4.67 -6.03 -22.10
CA THR A 210 4.81 -4.82 -22.92
C THR A 210 5.10 -3.59 -22.07
N TRP A 211 4.34 -3.35 -21.00
CA TRP A 211 4.59 -2.24 -20.08
C TRP A 211 5.96 -2.33 -19.38
N SER A 212 6.39 -3.54 -19.03
CA SER A 212 7.73 -3.76 -18.47
C SER A 212 8.83 -3.41 -19.48
N LEU A 213 8.63 -3.75 -20.76
CA LEU A 213 9.57 -3.44 -21.83
C LEU A 213 9.62 -1.93 -22.11
N ILE A 214 8.47 -1.27 -22.19
CA ILE A 214 8.37 0.18 -22.34
C ILE A 214 9.14 0.86 -21.20
N LYS A 215 8.85 0.47 -19.96
CA LYS A 215 9.53 1.01 -18.78
C LYS A 215 11.05 0.85 -18.86
N GLN A 216 11.53 -0.31 -19.30
CA GLN A 216 12.96 -0.56 -19.45
C GLN A 216 13.62 0.31 -20.53
N ILE A 217 12.88 0.66 -21.59
CA ILE A 217 13.35 1.53 -22.67
C ILE A 217 13.29 3.00 -22.25
N THR A 218 12.23 3.42 -21.54
CA THR A 218 12.04 4.81 -21.08
C THR A 218 12.98 5.15 -19.93
N ASP A 219 13.14 4.27 -18.93
CA ASP A 219 14.04 4.47 -17.77
C ASP A 219 15.53 4.52 -18.18
N GLN A 220 15.89 4.15 -19.41
CA GLN A 220 17.25 4.28 -19.94
C GLN A 220 17.56 5.67 -20.49
N LYS A 221 16.56 6.50 -20.84
CA LYS A 221 16.77 7.88 -21.31
C LYS A 221 17.02 8.85 -20.15
N ASP A 222 16.49 8.58 -18.96
CA ASP A 222 16.59 9.49 -17.80
C ASP A 222 17.89 9.41 -16.99
N ARG A 223 18.79 8.44 -17.27
CA ARG A 223 20.04 8.33 -16.48
C ARG A 223 21.04 9.47 -16.74
N ASN A 224 20.87 10.22 -17.82
CA ASN A 224 21.69 11.39 -18.16
C ASN A 224 20.86 12.69 -18.26
N ALA A 225 19.57 12.66 -17.92
CA ALA A 225 18.79 13.88 -17.80
C ALA A 225 19.05 14.48 -16.41
N HIS A 226 19.53 15.74 -16.37
CA HIS A 226 19.40 16.53 -15.15
C HIS A 226 17.94 16.45 -14.68
N PRO A 227 17.68 16.19 -13.39
CA PRO A 227 16.32 16.02 -12.91
C PRO A 227 15.50 17.26 -13.29
N LEU A 228 14.43 17.03 -14.06
CA LEU A 228 13.42 18.04 -14.43
C LEU A 228 12.73 18.68 -13.22
N PHE A 229 12.96 18.12 -12.03
CA PHE A 229 12.67 18.76 -10.76
C PHE A 229 13.98 19.32 -10.19
N HIS A 230 14.29 20.56 -10.55
CA HIS A 230 15.02 21.39 -9.60
C HIS A 230 14.19 21.43 -8.31
N SER A 231 14.89 21.19 -7.21
CA SER A 231 14.45 21.37 -5.83
C SER A 231 13.24 22.30 -5.74
N PHE A 232 12.10 21.79 -5.29
CA PHE A 232 10.99 22.65 -4.90
C PHE A 232 11.55 23.72 -3.98
N PRO A 233 11.48 25.02 -4.34
CA PRO A 233 11.87 26.05 -3.40
C PRO A 233 10.91 25.93 -2.21
N ASP A 234 11.44 26.05 -0.99
CA ASP A 234 10.71 25.91 0.28
C ASP A 234 9.49 26.85 0.43
N ARG A 235 9.26 27.74 -0.55
CA ARG A 235 8.01 28.46 -0.77
C ARG A 235 7.75 28.60 -2.27
N ALA A 236 6.87 27.77 -2.82
CA ALA A 236 6.28 28.04 -4.13
C ALA A 236 5.35 29.26 -4.02
N GLU A 237 5.50 30.22 -4.92
CA GLU A 237 4.59 31.37 -5.03
C GLU A 237 3.17 30.89 -5.34
N LYS A 238 2.18 31.53 -4.72
CA LYS A 238 0.77 31.10 -4.71
C LYS A 238 0.18 30.93 -6.12
N ASP A 239 0.71 31.66 -7.09
CA ASP A 239 0.26 31.63 -8.48
C ASP A 239 0.72 30.35 -9.21
N GLN A 240 1.91 29.82 -8.88
CA GLN A 240 2.41 28.56 -9.43
C GLN A 240 1.59 27.36 -8.91
N LEU A 241 1.21 27.38 -7.62
CA LEU A 241 0.33 26.36 -7.03
C LEU A 241 -1.09 26.41 -7.61
N ASN A 242 -1.57 27.59 -8.03
CA ASN A 242 -2.88 27.74 -8.67
C ASN A 242 -2.87 27.20 -10.12
N GLU A 243 -1.78 27.37 -10.87
CA GLU A 243 -1.62 26.74 -12.19
C GLU A 243 -1.53 25.21 -12.09
N ASP A 244 -0.76 24.70 -11.13
CA ASP A 244 -0.66 23.27 -10.88
C ASP A 244 -2.01 22.69 -10.42
N ASN A 245 -2.74 23.39 -9.55
CA ASN A 245 -4.10 22.99 -9.16
C ASN A 245 -5.08 23.02 -10.34
N SER A 246 -4.99 23.98 -11.26
CA SER A 246 -5.82 24.01 -12.48
C SER A 246 -5.60 22.78 -13.35
N PHE A 247 -4.35 22.30 -13.45
CA PHE A 247 -4.04 21.07 -14.16
C PHE A 247 -4.68 19.83 -13.49
N PHE A 248 -4.63 19.72 -12.16
CA PHE A 248 -5.23 18.59 -11.44
C PHE A 248 -6.76 18.65 -11.35
N VAL A 249 -7.34 19.85 -11.26
CA VAL A 249 -8.80 20.06 -11.21
C VAL A 249 -9.44 19.71 -12.55
N ASN A 250 -8.80 20.02 -13.68
CA ASN A 250 -9.34 19.71 -15.01
C ASN A 250 -9.20 18.23 -15.43
N ILE A 251 -8.37 17.44 -14.74
CA ILE A 251 -8.28 15.99 -14.95
C ILE A 251 -9.34 15.24 -14.10
N CYS A 252 -9.92 15.90 -13.10
CA CYS A 252 -10.94 15.33 -12.23
C CYS A 252 -12.33 15.80 -12.69
N PRO A 253 -13.29 14.90 -12.98
CA PRO A 253 -14.65 15.32 -13.32
C PRO A 253 -15.28 16.10 -12.15
N ASP A 254 -16.00 17.19 -12.47
CA ASP A 254 -16.70 18.11 -11.58
C ASP A 254 -17.16 17.47 -10.26
N VAL A 255 -16.55 17.91 -9.15
CA VAL A 255 -16.82 17.39 -7.80
C VAL A 255 -18.27 17.65 -7.37
N ASP A 256 -18.88 18.72 -7.89
CA ASP A 256 -20.28 19.05 -7.61
C ASP A 256 -21.28 18.12 -8.30
N LYS A 257 -20.89 17.48 -9.41
CA LYS A 257 -21.69 16.38 -10.00
C LYS A 257 -21.51 15.06 -9.24
N ILE A 258 -20.35 14.86 -8.62
CA ILE A 258 -20.05 13.67 -7.80
C ILE A 258 -20.84 13.67 -6.48
N ASN A 259 -21.20 14.83 -5.93
CA ASN A 259 -22.02 14.89 -4.70
C ASN A 259 -23.47 14.35 -4.89
N SER A 260 -23.91 14.10 -6.13
CA SER A 260 -25.15 13.36 -6.43
C SER A 260 -24.95 11.85 -6.61
N MET A 261 -23.71 11.35 -6.64
CA MET A 261 -23.38 9.94 -6.76
C MET A 261 -22.54 9.50 -5.56
N HIS A 262 -23.24 8.94 -4.58
CA HIS A 262 -22.77 8.13 -3.45
C HIS A 262 -21.26 8.06 -3.17
N SER A 263 -20.93 8.43 -1.94
CA SER A 263 -19.68 8.13 -1.22
C SER A 263 -19.32 6.64 -1.25
N THR A 264 -18.59 6.16 -2.26
CA THR A 264 -18.12 4.75 -2.28
C THR A 264 -16.68 4.54 -2.75
N ASN A 265 -15.86 5.58 -2.92
CA ASN A 265 -14.51 5.40 -3.48
C ASN A 265 -13.35 5.70 -2.51
N ILE A 266 -13.49 5.30 -1.24
CA ILE A 266 -12.30 4.89 -0.49
C ILE A 266 -11.94 3.49 -1.02
N LYS A 267 -10.70 3.29 -1.50
CA LYS A 267 -10.19 1.93 -1.78
C LYS A 267 -10.06 1.17 -0.47
N VAL A 268 -11.16 0.62 0.00
CA VAL A 268 -11.18 -0.33 1.11
C VAL A 268 -10.53 -1.62 0.61
N CYS A 269 -9.68 -2.24 1.42
CA CYS A 269 -9.21 -3.60 1.13
C CYS A 269 -10.45 -4.50 0.98
N ALA A 270 -10.49 -5.36 -0.05
CA ALA A 270 -11.63 -6.25 -0.29
C ALA A 270 -11.97 -7.20 0.88
N PHE A 271 -11.07 -7.27 1.88
CA PHE A 271 -11.19 -8.10 3.09
C PHE A 271 -11.29 -7.26 4.37
N SER A 272 -11.50 -5.94 4.26
CA SER A 272 -11.70 -5.05 5.40
C SER A 272 -13.09 -4.45 5.35
N LEU A 273 -13.80 -4.50 6.48
CA LEU A 273 -15.12 -3.93 6.64
C LEU A 273 -15.05 -2.78 7.65
N PHE A 274 -15.61 -1.63 7.28
CA PHE A 274 -15.77 -0.49 8.17
C PHE A 274 -17.26 -0.23 8.32
N PHE A 275 -17.78 -0.27 9.55
CA PHE A 275 -19.16 0.11 9.82
C PHE A 275 -19.27 1.64 9.80
N GLU A 276 -20.13 2.17 8.94
CA GLU A 276 -20.43 3.60 8.96
C GLU A 276 -21.35 3.95 10.15
N PRO A 277 -21.12 5.09 10.82
CA PRO A 277 -22.03 5.56 11.86
C PRO A 277 -23.38 5.91 11.22
N LYS A 278 -24.42 5.10 11.49
CA LYS A 278 -25.80 5.51 11.15
C LYS A 278 -26.14 6.79 11.90
N VAL A 279 -26.43 7.85 11.14
CA VAL A 279 -27.00 9.10 11.63
C VAL A 279 -28.38 8.78 12.21
N GLN A 280 -28.65 9.30 13.40
CA GLN A 280 -29.90 9.12 14.12
C GLN A 280 -31.04 9.71 13.28
N GLN A 281 -31.79 8.85 12.57
CA GLN A 281 -33.10 9.26 12.07
C GLN A 281 -34.00 9.44 13.29
N ASN A 282 -34.59 10.63 13.39
CA ASN A 282 -35.49 11.08 14.45
C ASN A 282 -36.46 9.96 14.84
N ILE A 283 -36.22 9.35 16.00
CA ILE A 283 -37.26 8.59 16.69
C ILE A 283 -38.17 9.67 17.28
N VAL A 284 -39.33 9.84 16.65
CA VAL A 284 -40.43 10.63 17.19
C VAL A 284 -40.82 9.98 18.53
N LYS A 285 -40.74 10.78 19.58
CA LYS A 285 -41.21 10.64 20.98
C LYS A 285 -41.65 9.27 21.47
#